data_AF-A0A233VQB4-F1
#
_entry.id   AF-A0A233VQB4-F1
#
_cell.length_a   1.000
_cell.length_b   1.000
_cell.length_c   1.000
_cell.angle_alpha   90.00
_cell.angle_beta   90.00
_cell.angle_gamma   90.00
#
_symmetry.space_group_name_H-M   'P 1'
#
loop_
_entity.id
_entity.type
_entity.pdbx_description
1 polymer ?
#
loop_
_entity_poly.entity_id
_entity_poly.type
_entity_poly.pdbx_seq_one_letter_code
_entity_poly.pdbx_strand_id
1 'polypeptide(L)'
;MKKRILITTILFLFFVYFSGTTFFTFYALPNTYVNGYNMSFVEKSKIVDRNAEIRTLIINASNNRKLVIDAKEVDFNLKIPEDFKFEQNPFSWPLSFFDTKKYNINFDYTIDEDKLNKKIYQAELNKNAKKSYNAYISYLDDEYTIIPEEIGNEINTDKLKDTIKKSLLEQKEDITLKNEYIKPKVYANDWNIIRAKNKLNKLKDIEISFDFNDTIHKLKGAQLRDMMDFDEKQGFVYKDSEIERYVDDLKKETDTYNKPHTIKTAENKTLTLNATDYGWEIDKHKTVELIKFTLDDAEDKTIEPVYSKKAKSRLKNDIQDEYIEIDQQNKTLYYINNYKINKSIPIKITQPIPKGIYNIDNKIKGYSKNYTLGFYRHTISTEQNSDIQVNPNLLESIYYDVGENIAVIVY
;
A
#
# COMPACT_ATOMS: atom_id res chain seq x y z
N MET A 1 -10.93 -100.03 0.93
CA MET A 1 -10.39 -99.01 1.86
C MET A 1 -9.94 -97.73 1.18
N LYS A 2 -9.06 -97.75 0.16
CA LYS A 2 -8.51 -96.52 -0.48
C LYS A 2 -9.57 -95.53 -1.02
N LYS A 3 -10.66 -96.03 -1.65
CA LYS A 3 -11.77 -95.16 -2.11
C LYS A 3 -12.53 -94.48 -0.97
N ARG A 4 -12.75 -95.17 0.16
CA ARG A 4 -13.44 -94.58 1.33
C ARG A 4 -12.58 -93.50 2.00
N ILE A 5 -11.28 -93.76 2.16
CA ILE A 5 -10.32 -92.79 2.71
C ILE A 5 -10.25 -91.55 1.81
N LEU A 6 -10.14 -91.73 0.49
CA LEU A 6 -10.14 -90.62 -0.48
C LEU A 6 -11.42 -89.78 -0.39
N ILE A 7 -12.59 -90.43 -0.32
CA ILE A 7 -13.88 -89.74 -0.17
C ILE A 7 -13.94 -88.97 1.16
N THR A 8 -13.51 -89.58 2.27
CA THR A 8 -13.47 -88.92 3.58
C THR A 8 -12.52 -87.72 3.60
N THR A 9 -11.35 -87.82 2.97
CA THR A 9 -10.39 -86.71 2.83
C THR A 9 -10.96 -85.58 1.98
N ILE A 10 -11.62 -85.89 0.85
CA ILE A 10 -12.27 -84.88 0.00
C ILE A 10 -13.39 -84.18 0.78
N LEU A 11 -14.23 -84.94 1.50
CA LEU A 11 -15.29 -84.37 2.33
C LEU A 11 -14.75 -83.47 3.44
N PHE A 12 -13.63 -83.87 4.08
CA PHE A 12 -12.96 -83.05 5.09
C PHE A 12 -12.39 -81.76 4.49
N LEU A 13 -11.71 -81.84 3.34
CA LEU A 13 -11.19 -80.67 2.64
C LEU A 13 -12.32 -79.71 2.21
N PHE A 14 -13.45 -80.26 1.76
CA PHE A 14 -14.63 -79.48 1.42
C PHE A 14 -15.18 -78.79 2.68
N PHE A 15 -15.29 -79.52 3.80
CA PHE A 15 -15.73 -78.94 5.07
C PHE A 15 -14.82 -77.80 5.55
N VAL A 16 -13.50 -77.97 5.48
CA VAL A 16 -12.53 -76.93 5.84
C VAL A 16 -12.63 -75.73 4.89
N TYR A 17 -12.73 -75.98 3.58
CA TYR A 17 -12.86 -74.93 2.57
C TYR A 17 -14.12 -74.08 2.77
N PHE A 18 -15.27 -74.73 3.01
CA PHE A 18 -16.52 -74.05 3.28
C PHE A 18 -16.50 -73.32 4.62
N SER A 19 -15.94 -73.93 5.68
CA SER A 19 -15.80 -73.26 6.98
C SER A 19 -14.94 -72.00 6.89
N GLY A 20 -13.81 -72.07 6.18
CA GLY A 20 -12.98 -70.91 5.88
C GLY A 20 -13.73 -69.85 5.08
N THR A 21 -14.45 -70.27 4.03
CA THR A 21 -15.26 -69.35 3.21
C THR A 21 -16.32 -68.64 4.05
N THR A 22 -17.03 -69.35 4.92
CA THR A 22 -18.02 -68.76 5.85
C THR A 22 -17.36 -67.77 6.82
N PHE A 23 -16.19 -68.10 7.37
CA PHE A 23 -15.43 -67.20 8.23
C PHE A 23 -15.05 -65.90 7.48
N PHE A 24 -14.46 -66.01 6.29
CA PHE A 24 -14.02 -64.85 5.50
C PHE A 24 -15.15 -64.08 4.81
N THR A 25 -16.40 -64.52 4.94
CA THR A 25 -17.55 -63.66 4.65
C THR A 25 -17.58 -62.47 5.61
N PHE A 26 -17.28 -62.70 6.90
CA PHE A 26 -17.35 -61.68 7.96
C PHE A 26 -16.00 -61.05 8.32
N TYR A 27 -14.90 -61.77 8.13
CA TYR A 27 -13.54 -61.32 8.46
C TYR A 27 -12.71 -61.05 7.20
N ALA A 28 -11.78 -60.11 7.28
CA ALA A 28 -10.87 -59.80 6.19
C ALA A 28 -9.90 -60.95 5.90
N LEU A 29 -9.59 -61.13 4.62
CA LEU A 29 -8.68 -62.16 4.13
C LEU A 29 -7.25 -61.96 4.67
N PRO A 30 -6.43 -63.03 4.74
CA PRO A 30 -5.00 -62.92 5.01
C PRO A 30 -4.31 -61.93 4.06
N ASN A 31 -3.24 -61.29 4.54
CA ASN A 31 -2.46 -60.29 3.80
C ASN A 31 -3.28 -59.09 3.28
N THR A 32 -4.31 -58.69 4.04
CA THR A 32 -5.08 -57.48 3.72
C THR A 32 -4.54 -56.28 4.47
N TYR A 33 -4.30 -55.18 3.77
CA TYR A 33 -3.81 -53.92 4.34
C TYR A 33 -4.73 -52.77 3.98
N VAL A 34 -5.02 -51.90 4.95
CA VAL A 34 -5.80 -50.66 4.77
C VAL A 34 -4.96 -49.49 5.24
N ASN A 35 -4.68 -48.52 4.37
CA ASN A 35 -3.80 -47.37 4.63
C ASN A 35 -2.45 -47.75 5.26
N GLY A 36 -1.90 -48.90 4.86
CA GLY A 36 -0.62 -49.43 5.36
C GLY A 36 -0.70 -50.29 6.62
N TYR A 37 -1.85 -50.37 7.30
CA TYR A 37 -2.06 -51.21 8.49
C TYR A 37 -2.57 -52.61 8.11
N ASN A 38 -2.01 -53.65 8.73
CA ASN A 38 -2.45 -55.04 8.52
C ASN A 38 -3.82 -55.29 9.17
N MET A 39 -4.81 -55.63 8.35
CA MET A 39 -6.19 -55.89 8.75
C MET A 39 -6.59 -57.37 8.56
N SER A 40 -5.63 -58.28 8.41
CA SER A 40 -5.90 -59.71 8.24
C SER A 40 -6.71 -60.25 9.42
N PHE A 41 -7.76 -61.02 9.13
CA PHE A 41 -8.67 -61.62 10.13
C PHE A 41 -9.42 -60.61 11.01
N VAL A 42 -9.39 -59.32 10.69
CA VAL A 42 -10.22 -58.30 11.37
C VAL A 42 -11.64 -58.36 10.82
N GLU A 43 -12.63 -58.18 11.70
CA GLU A 43 -14.04 -58.15 11.30
C GLU A 43 -14.29 -56.98 10.34
N LYS A 44 -14.91 -57.24 9.18
CA LYS A 44 -15.08 -56.24 8.12
C LYS A 44 -15.85 -55.00 8.59
N SER A 45 -16.81 -55.17 9.50
CA SER A 45 -17.57 -54.07 10.13
C SER A 45 -16.66 -53.10 10.88
N LYS A 46 -15.60 -53.58 11.54
CA LYS A 46 -14.63 -52.78 12.32
C LYS A 46 -13.59 -52.08 11.45
N ILE A 47 -13.27 -52.67 10.29
CA ILE A 47 -12.45 -52.00 9.28
C ILE A 47 -13.19 -50.78 8.71
N VAL A 48 -14.53 -50.88 8.66
CA VAL A 48 -15.43 -49.81 8.20
C VAL A 48 -15.80 -48.82 9.33
N ASP A 49 -15.76 -49.23 10.60
CA ASP A 49 -15.99 -48.33 11.75
C ASP A 49 -14.68 -47.99 12.49
N ARG A 50 -13.86 -47.15 11.86
CA ARG A 50 -12.58 -46.69 12.43
C ARG A 50 -12.73 -45.69 13.58
N ASN A 51 -13.94 -45.25 13.91
CA ASN A 51 -14.21 -44.29 14.98
C ASN A 51 -13.89 -44.85 16.37
N ALA A 52 -13.95 -46.18 16.54
CA ALA A 52 -13.70 -46.84 17.81
C ALA A 52 -12.22 -46.76 18.29
N GLU A 53 -11.29 -46.48 17.38
CA GLU A 53 -9.84 -46.47 17.66
C GLU A 53 -9.27 -45.07 17.86
N ILE A 54 -10.00 -44.02 17.48
CA ILE A 54 -9.53 -42.63 17.58
C ILE A 54 -9.56 -42.21 19.04
N ARG A 55 -8.37 -42.05 19.61
CA ARG A 55 -8.19 -41.70 21.01
C ARG A 55 -7.64 -40.29 21.17
N THR A 56 -7.49 -39.91 22.42
CA THR A 56 -7.02 -38.63 22.90
C THR A 56 -5.80 -38.11 22.13
N LEU A 57 -5.89 -36.90 21.59
CA LEU A 57 -4.77 -36.16 21.05
C LEU A 57 -4.15 -35.27 22.13
N ILE A 58 -2.85 -35.42 22.33
CA ILE A 58 -2.05 -34.59 23.22
C ILE A 58 -1.30 -33.53 22.40
N ILE A 59 -1.59 -32.26 22.67
CA ILE A 59 -0.94 -31.12 22.04
C ILE A 59 0.03 -30.48 23.03
N ASN A 60 1.33 -30.56 22.72
CA ASN A 60 2.39 -29.95 23.51
C ASN A 60 2.83 -28.62 22.87
N ALA A 61 2.72 -27.54 23.63
CA ALA A 61 3.20 -26.21 23.27
C ALA A 61 4.42 -25.81 24.12
N SER A 62 5.14 -24.77 23.71
CA SER A 62 6.31 -24.26 24.42
C SER A 62 5.95 -23.80 25.84
N ASN A 63 6.94 -23.81 26.74
CA ASN A 63 6.82 -23.46 28.15
C ASN A 63 5.85 -24.38 28.93
N ASN A 64 5.88 -25.69 28.63
CA ASN A 64 5.08 -26.72 29.30
C ASN A 64 3.55 -26.50 29.24
N ARG A 65 3.08 -25.69 28.29
CA ARG A 65 1.65 -25.52 28.01
C ARG A 65 1.15 -26.73 27.25
N LYS A 66 0.00 -27.25 27.64
CA LYS A 66 -0.55 -28.49 27.09
C LYS A 66 -2.05 -28.37 26.87
N LEU A 67 -2.52 -28.94 25.77
CA LEU A 67 -3.93 -29.15 25.51
C LEU A 67 -4.16 -30.64 25.23
N VAL A 68 -5.24 -31.17 25.75
CA VAL A 68 -5.63 -32.56 25.58
C VAL A 68 -7.04 -32.57 25.03
N ILE A 69 -7.25 -33.24 23.90
CA ILE A 69 -8.55 -33.33 23.23
C ILE A 69 -8.90 -34.80 23.10
N ASP A 70 -9.97 -35.24 23.76
CA ASP A 70 -10.60 -36.51 23.41
C ASP A 70 -11.50 -36.29 22.19
N ALA A 71 -11.34 -37.12 21.16
CA ALA A 71 -12.12 -37.08 19.93
C ALA A 71 -13.64 -37.08 20.20
N LYS A 72 -14.09 -37.76 21.26
CA LYS A 72 -15.49 -37.80 21.67
C LYS A 72 -16.01 -36.48 22.24
N GLU A 73 -15.14 -35.68 22.85
CA GLU A 73 -15.54 -34.39 23.44
C GLU A 73 -15.81 -33.32 22.38
N VAL A 74 -15.34 -33.55 21.15
CA VAL A 74 -15.50 -32.65 20.00
C VAL A 74 -16.33 -33.29 18.88
N ASP A 75 -17.02 -34.40 19.18
CA ASP A 75 -17.80 -35.20 18.24
C ASP A 75 -17.06 -35.49 16.92
N PHE A 76 -15.76 -35.77 17.01
CA PHE A 76 -14.96 -36.12 15.84
C PHE A 76 -15.34 -37.52 15.37
N ASN A 77 -15.77 -37.63 14.11
CA ASN A 77 -16.11 -38.89 13.46
C ASN A 77 -15.47 -38.93 12.07
N LEU A 78 -14.74 -39.99 11.76
CA LEU A 78 -14.32 -40.35 10.42
C LEU A 78 -15.53 -40.80 9.61
N LYS A 79 -15.63 -40.22 8.43
CA LYS A 79 -16.54 -40.64 7.38
C LYS A 79 -15.79 -41.50 6.39
N ILE A 80 -16.30 -42.69 6.19
CA ILE A 80 -15.89 -43.52 5.06
C ILE A 80 -16.63 -43.02 3.82
N PRO A 81 -15.94 -42.85 2.67
CA PRO A 81 -16.60 -42.51 1.42
C PRO A 81 -17.76 -43.47 1.11
N GLU A 82 -18.91 -42.94 0.71
CA GLU A 82 -20.12 -43.76 0.46
C GLU A 82 -19.93 -44.78 -0.67
N ASP A 83 -19.01 -44.50 -1.60
CA ASP A 83 -18.61 -45.38 -2.70
C ASP A 83 -17.56 -46.43 -2.31
N PHE A 84 -16.94 -46.29 -1.13
CA PHE A 84 -15.97 -47.27 -0.66
C PHE A 84 -16.67 -48.56 -0.22
N LYS A 85 -16.45 -49.63 -0.99
CA LYS A 85 -16.89 -50.97 -0.62
C LYS A 85 -15.70 -51.83 -0.25
N PHE A 86 -15.68 -52.29 1.00
CA PHE A 86 -14.71 -53.28 1.46
C PHE A 86 -15.09 -54.68 0.95
N GLU A 87 -14.85 -54.93 -0.35
CA GLU A 87 -15.20 -56.18 -1.01
C GLU A 87 -13.98 -57.11 -1.13
N GLN A 88 -14.17 -58.33 -0.63
CA GLN A 88 -13.23 -59.43 -0.75
C GLN A 88 -14.01 -60.70 -1.05
N ASN A 89 -13.57 -61.45 -2.06
CA ASN A 89 -14.18 -62.73 -2.40
C ASN A 89 -13.81 -63.77 -1.33
N PRO A 90 -14.75 -64.26 -0.49
CA PRO A 90 -14.42 -65.22 0.56
C PRO A 90 -13.92 -66.56 0.00
N PHE A 91 -14.33 -66.93 -1.21
CA PHE A 91 -13.91 -68.17 -1.87
C PHE A 91 -12.42 -68.18 -2.24
N SER A 92 -11.76 -67.01 -2.31
CA SER A 92 -10.33 -66.90 -2.65
C SER A 92 -9.40 -67.03 -1.45
N TRP A 93 -9.91 -67.36 -0.27
CA TRP A 93 -9.12 -67.36 0.98
C TRP A 93 -7.83 -68.18 0.96
N PRO A 94 -7.73 -69.37 0.30
CA PRO A 94 -6.47 -70.10 0.26
C PRO A 94 -5.41 -69.37 -0.57
N LEU A 95 -5.82 -68.66 -1.63
CA LEU A 95 -4.92 -67.91 -2.50
C LEU A 95 -4.43 -66.61 -1.85
N SER A 96 -5.20 -66.04 -0.92
CA SER A 96 -4.86 -64.77 -0.26
C SER A 96 -3.64 -64.89 0.67
N PHE A 97 -3.25 -66.12 1.05
CA PHE A 97 -2.00 -66.34 1.76
C PHE A 97 -0.75 -66.04 0.91
N PHE A 98 -0.88 -65.99 -0.41
CA PHE A 98 0.21 -65.77 -1.35
C PHE A 98 0.12 -64.44 -2.12
N ASP A 99 -0.99 -63.70 -1.98
CA ASP A 99 -1.20 -62.39 -2.62
C ASP A 99 -1.54 -61.32 -1.58
N THR A 100 -1.09 -60.08 -1.79
CA THR A 100 -1.32 -58.96 -0.85
C THR A 100 -2.37 -58.01 -1.41
N LYS A 101 -3.45 -57.80 -0.66
CA LYS A 101 -4.50 -56.83 -1.01
C LYS A 101 -4.28 -55.54 -0.23
N LYS A 102 -4.13 -54.41 -0.93
CA LYS A 102 -3.99 -53.08 -0.32
C LYS A 102 -5.18 -52.20 -0.69
N TYR A 103 -5.80 -51.59 0.31
CA TYR A 103 -6.84 -50.58 0.16
C TYR A 103 -6.30 -49.25 0.67
N ASN A 104 -6.42 -48.21 -0.15
CA ASN A 104 -6.12 -46.83 0.25
C ASN A 104 -7.44 -46.06 0.31
N ILE A 105 -7.88 -45.76 1.52
CA ILE A 105 -9.13 -45.04 1.81
C ILE A 105 -8.76 -43.60 2.15
N ASN A 106 -9.31 -42.65 1.41
CA ASN A 106 -9.32 -41.25 1.81
C ASN A 106 -10.49 -41.05 2.78
N PHE A 107 -10.20 -41.06 4.08
CA PHE A 107 -11.22 -40.75 5.09
C PHE A 107 -11.57 -39.27 5.01
N ASP A 108 -12.87 -38.96 5.06
CA ASP A 108 -13.37 -37.63 5.37
C ASP A 108 -13.68 -37.57 6.88
N TYR A 109 -14.08 -36.43 7.42
CA TYR A 109 -14.43 -36.29 8.83
C TYR A 109 -15.55 -35.29 9.08
N THR A 110 -16.22 -35.44 10.22
CA THR A 110 -17.03 -34.42 10.85
C THR A 110 -16.50 -34.11 12.22
N ILE A 111 -16.60 -32.85 12.62
CA ILE A 111 -16.23 -32.37 13.94
C ILE A 111 -17.18 -31.25 14.36
N ASP A 112 -17.55 -31.21 15.63
CA ASP A 112 -18.29 -30.09 16.18
C ASP A 112 -17.32 -28.92 16.46
N GLU A 113 -17.42 -27.90 15.61
CA GLU A 113 -16.53 -26.74 15.64
C GLU A 113 -16.66 -25.92 16.92
N ASP A 114 -17.86 -25.85 17.50
CA ASP A 114 -18.12 -25.07 18.71
C ASP A 114 -17.53 -25.75 19.94
N LYS A 115 -17.67 -27.09 20.02
CA LYS A 115 -17.02 -27.90 21.06
C LYS A 115 -15.50 -27.80 20.97
N LEU A 116 -14.93 -27.87 19.76
CA LEU A 116 -13.50 -27.69 19.54
C LEU A 116 -13.03 -26.29 19.97
N ASN A 117 -13.71 -25.24 19.52
CA ASN A 117 -13.37 -23.86 19.90
C ASN A 117 -13.43 -23.66 21.42
N LYS A 118 -14.45 -24.21 22.08
CA LYS A 118 -14.61 -24.17 23.53
C LYS A 118 -13.44 -24.84 24.26
N LYS A 119 -12.99 -26.02 23.78
CA LYS A 119 -11.83 -26.72 24.33
C LYS A 119 -10.54 -25.92 24.19
N ILE A 120 -10.30 -25.33 23.02
CA ILE A 120 -9.13 -24.46 22.78
C ILE A 120 -9.18 -23.24 23.69
N TYR A 121 -10.34 -22.60 23.84
CA TYR A 121 -10.51 -21.43 24.71
C TYR A 121 -10.25 -21.75 26.19
N GLN A 122 -10.84 -22.85 26.69
CA GLN A 122 -10.68 -23.29 28.08
C GLN A 122 -9.25 -23.71 28.43
N ALA A 123 -8.46 -24.12 27.44
CA ALA A 123 -7.05 -24.46 27.65
C ALA A 123 -6.17 -23.24 27.97
N GLU A 124 -6.68 -22.01 27.74
CA GLU A 124 -6.00 -20.75 28.05
C GLU A 124 -4.54 -20.68 27.52
N LEU A 125 -4.25 -21.37 26.40
CA LEU A 125 -2.88 -21.55 25.93
C LEU A 125 -2.14 -20.23 25.68
N ASN A 126 -2.85 -19.13 25.43
CA ASN A 126 -2.28 -17.81 25.19
C ASN A 126 -2.26 -16.87 26.40
N LYS A 127 -2.81 -17.25 27.56
CA LYS A 127 -2.98 -16.36 28.72
C LYS A 127 -1.68 -15.72 29.20
N ASN A 128 -0.59 -16.49 29.22
CA ASN A 128 0.75 -16.04 29.61
C ASN A 128 1.73 -16.11 28.43
N ALA A 129 1.23 -16.10 27.19
CA ALA A 129 2.08 -16.12 26.02
C ALA A 129 2.73 -14.75 25.80
N LYS A 130 4.00 -14.77 25.39
CA LYS A 130 4.70 -13.57 24.92
C LYS A 130 4.31 -13.34 23.46
N LYS A 131 3.94 -12.11 23.13
CA LYS A 131 3.67 -11.69 21.75
C LYS A 131 4.96 -11.59 20.96
N SER A 132 4.86 -11.80 19.66
CA SER A 132 5.94 -11.50 18.74
C SER A 132 5.83 -10.06 18.25
N TYR A 133 6.96 -9.36 18.15
CA TYR A 133 7.03 -8.01 17.61
C TYR A 133 7.99 -7.97 16.44
N ASN A 134 7.62 -7.25 15.38
CA ASN A 134 8.48 -7.04 14.21
C ASN A 134 9.72 -6.23 14.61
N ALA A 135 10.83 -6.46 13.89
CA ALA A 135 11.92 -5.51 13.87
C ALA A 135 11.43 -4.17 13.30
N TYR A 136 11.97 -3.07 13.81
CA TYR A 136 11.61 -1.72 13.37
C TYR A 136 12.84 -0.82 13.34
N ILE A 137 12.73 0.31 12.65
CA ILE A 137 13.78 1.32 12.59
C ILE A 137 13.47 2.42 13.60
N SER A 138 14.47 2.80 14.39
CA SER A 138 14.39 3.93 15.33
C SER A 138 15.50 4.92 15.04
N TYR A 139 15.26 6.20 15.28
CA TYR A 139 16.28 7.25 15.21
C TYR A 139 16.85 7.49 16.61
N LEU A 140 18.04 6.98 16.88
CA LEU A 140 18.71 7.02 18.19
C LEU A 140 20.15 7.51 18.00
N ASP A 141 20.65 8.34 18.92
CA ASP A 141 22.04 8.82 18.89
C ASP A 141 22.47 9.41 17.53
N ASP A 142 21.55 10.14 16.89
CA ASP A 142 21.72 10.76 15.57
C ASP A 142 21.89 9.78 14.39
N GLU A 143 21.46 8.51 14.54
CA GLU A 143 21.46 7.52 13.47
C GLU A 143 20.16 6.69 13.44
N TYR A 144 19.72 6.29 12.25
CA TYR A 144 18.70 5.26 12.10
C TYR A 144 19.31 3.88 12.40
N THR A 145 18.78 3.23 13.43
CA THR A 145 19.19 1.91 13.91
C THR A 145 18.04 0.92 13.82
N ILE A 146 18.35 -0.34 13.48
CA ILE A 146 17.38 -1.42 13.51
C ILE A 146 17.28 -1.96 14.93
N ILE A 147 16.09 -1.92 15.50
CA ILE A 147 15.76 -2.62 16.74
C ILE A 147 15.25 -4.01 16.36
N PRO A 148 15.92 -5.10 16.82
CA PRO A 148 15.55 -6.46 16.43
C PRO A 148 14.14 -6.87 16.84
N GLU A 149 13.61 -7.83 16.10
CA GLU A 149 12.35 -8.48 16.39
C GLU A 149 12.38 -9.23 17.73
N GLU A 150 11.24 -9.29 18.40
CA GLU A 150 11.05 -10.14 19.57
C GLU A 150 10.27 -11.39 19.17
N ILE A 151 10.85 -12.56 19.40
CA ILE A 151 10.20 -13.84 19.10
C ILE A 151 9.38 -14.29 20.32
N GLY A 152 8.06 -14.21 20.16
CA GLY A 152 7.08 -14.68 21.12
C GLY A 152 6.71 -16.15 20.96
N ASN A 153 5.77 -16.58 21.80
CA ASN A 153 5.21 -17.94 21.79
C ASN A 153 3.68 -17.95 21.84
N GLU A 154 3.05 -16.84 21.44
CA GLU A 154 1.62 -16.74 21.19
C GLU A 154 1.22 -17.66 20.03
N ILE A 155 0.19 -18.46 20.25
CA ILE A 155 -0.30 -19.44 19.28
C ILE A 155 -1.42 -18.80 18.44
N ASN A 156 -1.31 -18.93 17.13
CA ASN A 156 -2.40 -18.64 16.21
C ASN A 156 -3.47 -19.73 16.35
N THR A 157 -4.64 -19.37 16.87
CA THR A 157 -5.72 -20.31 17.19
C THR A 157 -6.30 -20.99 15.95
N ASP A 158 -6.33 -20.31 14.82
CA ASP A 158 -6.85 -20.87 13.57
C ASP A 158 -5.90 -21.95 13.02
N LYS A 159 -4.59 -21.66 13.00
CA LYS A 159 -3.57 -22.66 12.62
C LYS A 159 -3.56 -23.85 13.58
N LEU A 160 -3.72 -23.59 14.89
CA LEU A 160 -3.83 -24.64 15.89
C LEU A 160 -5.04 -25.55 15.60
N LYS A 161 -6.19 -24.95 15.31
CA LYS A 161 -7.43 -25.66 14.99
C LYS A 161 -7.27 -26.55 13.77
N ASP A 162 -6.68 -26.04 12.69
CA ASP A 162 -6.40 -26.82 11.48
C ASP A 162 -5.42 -27.97 11.76
N THR A 163 -4.41 -27.71 12.59
CA THR A 163 -3.43 -28.72 13.01
C THR A 163 -4.09 -29.82 13.83
N ILE A 164 -5.01 -29.48 14.75
CA ILE A 164 -5.77 -30.46 15.54
C ILE A 164 -6.62 -31.33 14.62
N LYS A 165 -7.42 -30.74 13.73
CA LYS A 165 -8.28 -31.49 12.79
C LYS A 165 -7.47 -32.45 11.94
N LYS A 166 -6.37 -31.96 11.36
CA LYS A 166 -5.45 -32.78 10.57
C LYS A 166 -4.85 -33.92 11.40
N SER A 167 -4.46 -33.65 12.64
CA SER A 167 -3.84 -34.65 13.52
C SER A 167 -4.83 -35.72 13.97
N LEU A 168 -6.09 -35.36 14.22
CA LEU A 168 -7.17 -36.30 14.50
C LEU A 168 -7.48 -37.18 13.26
N LEU A 169 -7.52 -36.59 12.06
CA LEU A 169 -7.69 -37.32 10.81
C LEU A 169 -6.55 -38.32 10.55
N GLU A 170 -5.31 -37.90 10.82
CA GLU A 170 -4.11 -38.74 10.74
C GLU A 170 -3.95 -39.71 11.93
N GLN A 171 -4.84 -39.62 12.92
CA GLN A 171 -4.87 -40.45 14.13
C GLN A 171 -3.57 -40.43 14.94
N LYS A 172 -2.99 -39.23 15.06
CA LYS A 172 -1.84 -39.01 15.93
C LYS A 172 -2.28 -39.00 17.38
N GLU A 173 -1.46 -39.60 18.24
CA GLU A 173 -1.67 -39.57 19.70
C GLU A 173 -1.07 -38.30 20.32
N ASP A 174 0.03 -37.80 19.75
CA ASP A 174 0.71 -36.60 20.22
C ASP A 174 1.21 -35.71 19.08
N ILE A 175 1.20 -34.40 19.34
CA ILE A 175 1.85 -33.40 18.50
C ILE A 175 2.60 -32.38 19.34
N THR A 176 3.72 -31.91 18.82
CA THR A 176 4.45 -30.76 19.37
C THR A 176 4.33 -29.60 18.39
N LEU A 177 3.79 -28.47 18.86
CA LEU A 177 3.58 -27.29 18.03
C LEU A 177 4.92 -26.67 17.61
N LYS A 178 5.00 -26.26 16.34
CA LYS A 178 6.19 -25.65 15.73
C LYS A 178 5.85 -24.44 14.87
N ASN A 179 4.82 -24.56 14.02
CA ASN A 179 4.49 -23.56 12.99
C ASN A 179 3.22 -22.76 13.33
N GLU A 180 2.55 -23.14 14.42
CA GLU A 180 1.28 -22.59 14.87
C GLU A 180 1.50 -21.32 15.69
N TYR A 181 2.74 -20.95 16.00
CA TYR A 181 3.05 -19.69 16.67
C TYR A 181 2.96 -18.49 15.73
N ILE A 182 2.48 -17.37 16.25
CA ILE A 182 2.53 -16.07 15.58
C ILE A 182 3.99 -15.62 15.59
N LYS A 183 4.59 -15.50 14.40
CA LYS A 183 5.97 -15.08 14.21
C LYS A 183 6.02 -13.62 13.77
N PRO A 184 7.13 -12.89 14.04
CA PRO A 184 7.40 -11.63 13.37
C PRO A 184 7.31 -11.79 11.85
N LYS A 185 6.82 -10.76 11.18
CA LYS A 185 6.82 -10.65 9.72
C LYS A 185 8.11 -10.02 9.19
N VAL A 186 8.72 -9.15 10.00
CA VAL A 186 9.96 -8.45 9.68
C VAL A 186 11.01 -8.82 10.71
N TYR A 187 12.16 -9.29 10.24
CA TYR A 187 13.34 -9.62 11.01
C TYR A 187 14.46 -8.60 10.72
N ALA A 188 15.35 -8.38 11.68
CA ALA A 188 16.44 -7.42 11.58
C ALA A 188 17.41 -7.69 10.42
N ASN A 189 17.51 -8.95 10.02
CA ASN A 189 18.35 -9.39 8.90
C ASN A 189 17.61 -9.36 7.54
N ASP A 190 16.36 -8.92 7.49
CA ASP A 190 15.61 -8.82 6.24
C ASP A 190 16.21 -7.73 5.34
N TRP A 191 16.35 -8.06 4.06
CA TRP A 191 16.93 -7.15 3.06
C TRP A 191 16.16 -5.82 2.95
N ASN A 192 14.85 -5.82 3.17
CA ASN A 192 14.04 -4.60 3.05
C ASN A 192 14.31 -3.61 4.18
N ILE A 193 14.35 -4.06 5.44
CA ILE A 193 14.62 -3.16 6.58
C ILE A 193 16.08 -2.67 6.58
N ILE A 194 17.03 -3.52 6.17
CA ILE A 194 18.44 -3.12 6.01
C ILE A 194 18.59 -2.02 4.95
N ARG A 195 17.98 -2.21 3.76
CA ARG A 195 18.03 -1.20 2.70
C ARG A 195 17.34 0.10 3.11
N ALA A 196 16.20 0.02 3.78
CA ALA A 196 15.48 1.19 4.27
C ALA A 196 16.33 1.97 5.29
N LYS A 197 16.92 1.28 6.28
CA LYS A 197 17.83 1.88 7.27
C LYS A 197 19.00 2.62 6.59
N ASN A 198 19.64 1.97 5.62
CA ASN A 198 20.76 2.58 4.89
C ASN A 198 20.32 3.80 4.07
N LYS A 199 19.15 3.75 3.39
CA LYS A 199 18.62 4.90 2.66
C LYS A 199 18.26 6.05 3.61
N LEU A 200 17.57 5.77 4.71
CA LEU A 200 17.26 6.77 5.74
C LEU A 200 18.54 7.43 6.29
N ASN A 201 19.58 6.66 6.60
CA ASN A 201 20.87 7.23 7.04
C ASN A 201 21.56 8.07 5.97
N LYS A 202 21.44 7.70 4.69
CA LYS A 202 21.99 8.51 3.58
C LYS A 202 21.28 9.86 3.45
N LEU A 203 19.98 9.90 3.79
CA LEU A 203 19.13 11.08 3.61
C LEU A 203 18.94 11.91 4.90
N LYS A 204 19.40 11.45 6.06
CA LYS A 204 19.08 12.09 7.35
C LYS A 204 19.69 13.49 7.50
N ASP A 205 20.84 13.72 6.86
CA ASP A 205 21.66 14.93 7.03
C ASP A 205 21.61 15.88 5.83
N ILE A 206 20.90 15.52 4.75
CA ILE A 206 20.84 16.37 3.56
C ILE A 206 19.96 17.60 3.77
N GLU A 207 20.24 18.65 3.01
CA GLU A 207 19.49 19.90 2.98
C GLU A 207 19.00 20.20 1.56
N ILE A 208 17.68 20.40 1.41
CA ILE A 208 17.09 21.00 0.20
C ILE A 208 16.81 22.47 0.50
N SER A 209 17.50 23.37 -0.19
CA SER A 209 17.31 24.81 -0.10
C SER A 209 16.43 25.30 -1.26
N PHE A 210 15.26 25.84 -0.95
CA PHE A 210 14.39 26.49 -1.93
C PHE A 210 14.74 27.96 -2.07
N ASP A 211 15.25 28.35 -3.23
CA ASP A 211 15.64 29.71 -3.55
C ASP A 211 14.47 30.52 -4.12
N PHE A 212 14.16 31.65 -3.49
CA PHE A 212 13.16 32.62 -3.93
C PHE A 212 13.80 33.99 -4.23
N ASN A 213 15.10 34.02 -4.57
CA ASN A 213 15.97 35.18 -4.77
C ASN A 213 16.25 36.00 -3.50
N ASP A 214 15.20 36.48 -2.83
CA ASP A 214 15.31 37.29 -1.61
C ASP A 214 15.37 36.45 -0.34
N THR A 215 14.80 35.24 -0.39
CA THR A 215 14.70 34.33 0.75
C THR A 215 15.06 32.90 0.35
N ILE A 216 15.60 32.16 1.32
CA ILE A 216 15.90 30.74 1.17
C ILE A 216 15.13 29.98 2.25
N HIS A 217 14.30 29.03 1.84
CA HIS A 217 13.58 28.11 2.74
C HIS A 217 14.29 26.77 2.75
N LYS A 218 14.72 26.30 3.93
CA LYS A 218 15.53 25.07 4.07
C LYS A 218 14.70 23.92 4.58
N LEU A 219 14.67 22.81 3.83
CA LEU A 219 14.12 21.52 4.25
C LEU A 219 15.27 20.61 4.73
N LYS A 220 15.35 20.37 6.04
CA LYS A 220 16.39 19.53 6.66
C LYS A 220 16.00 19.03 8.05
N GLY A 221 16.84 18.18 8.64
CA GLY A 221 16.70 17.75 10.03
C GLY A 221 15.35 17.05 10.29
N ALA A 222 14.68 17.39 11.39
CA ALA A 222 13.43 16.73 11.79
C ALA A 222 12.36 16.80 10.70
N GLN A 223 12.20 17.97 10.07
CA GLN A 223 11.19 18.17 9.02
C GLN A 223 11.41 17.27 7.80
N LEU A 224 12.68 17.05 7.42
CA LEU A 224 13.01 16.12 6.34
C LEU A 224 12.82 14.66 6.78
N ARG A 225 13.28 14.30 7.99
CA ARG A 225 13.13 12.95 8.54
C ARG A 225 11.67 12.52 8.65
N ASP A 226 10.78 13.45 9.00
CA ASP A 226 9.34 13.19 9.11
C ASP A 226 8.71 12.83 7.74
N MET A 227 9.36 13.17 6.62
CA MET A 227 8.88 12.84 5.26
C MET A 227 9.21 11.42 4.80
N MET A 228 9.92 10.62 5.61
CA MET A 228 10.40 9.30 5.22
C MET A 228 10.11 8.27 6.31
N ASP A 229 9.90 7.01 5.92
CA ASP A 229 9.70 5.92 6.87
C ASP A 229 10.11 4.55 6.31
N PHE A 230 9.97 3.54 7.16
CA PHE A 230 9.94 2.15 6.80
C PHE A 230 8.53 1.57 6.89
N ASP A 231 8.06 0.99 5.79
CA ASP A 231 6.85 0.18 5.71
C ASP A 231 7.20 -1.32 5.64
N GLU A 232 6.47 -2.16 6.37
CA GLU A 232 6.74 -3.60 6.47
C GLU A 232 6.64 -4.34 5.13
N LYS A 233 5.87 -3.84 4.16
CA LYS A 233 5.66 -4.48 2.85
C LYS A 233 6.52 -3.83 1.76
N GLN A 234 6.64 -2.51 1.78
CA GLN A 234 7.26 -1.73 0.71
C GLN A 234 8.74 -1.40 0.98
N GLY A 235 9.19 -1.50 2.23
CA GLY A 235 10.53 -1.06 2.63
C GLY A 235 10.57 0.45 2.85
N PHE A 236 11.54 1.14 2.26
CA PHE A 236 11.60 2.60 2.34
C PHE A 236 10.41 3.24 1.63
N VAL A 237 9.77 4.21 2.28
CA VAL A 237 8.65 4.97 1.71
C VAL A 237 8.79 6.46 2.01
N TYR A 238 8.31 7.30 1.08
CA TYR A 238 8.05 8.71 1.34
C TYR A 238 6.65 8.86 1.95
N LYS A 239 6.52 9.71 2.97
CA LYS A 239 5.22 10.11 3.54
C LYS A 239 4.68 11.29 2.74
N ASP A 240 3.98 10.99 1.64
CA ASP A 240 3.47 12.01 0.72
C ASP A 240 2.66 13.11 1.42
N SER A 241 1.88 12.77 2.45
CA SER A 241 1.13 13.75 3.24
C SER A 241 2.02 14.78 3.95
N GLU A 242 3.22 14.39 4.37
CA GLU A 242 4.17 15.25 5.06
C GLU A 242 4.88 16.19 4.07
N ILE A 243 5.23 15.67 2.88
CA ILE A 243 5.81 16.45 1.79
C ILE A 243 4.78 17.45 1.26
N GLU A 244 3.54 17.01 1.02
CA GLU A 244 2.44 17.87 0.59
C GLU A 244 2.16 19.00 1.57
N ARG A 245 2.16 18.70 2.88
CA ARG A 245 1.98 19.71 3.93
C ARG A 245 3.09 20.75 3.91
N TYR A 246 4.35 20.32 3.72
CA TYR A 246 5.47 21.26 3.59
C TYR A 246 5.30 22.19 2.38
N VAL A 247 4.88 21.66 1.24
CA VAL A 247 4.63 22.48 0.05
C VAL A 247 3.45 23.43 0.26
N ASP A 248 2.41 23.03 0.99
CA ASP A 248 1.30 23.92 1.38
C ASP A 248 1.78 25.07 2.27
N ASP A 249 2.64 24.80 3.25
CA ASP A 249 3.23 25.83 4.11
C ASP A 249 4.09 26.79 3.28
N LEU A 250 4.91 26.25 2.36
CA LEU A 250 5.73 27.05 1.45
C LEU A 250 4.87 27.94 0.56
N LYS A 251 3.78 27.40 0.00
CA LYS A 251 2.78 28.16 -0.79
C LYS A 251 2.17 29.29 0.02
N LYS A 252 1.72 28.99 1.24
CA LYS A 252 1.09 29.97 2.12
C LYS A 252 2.01 31.16 2.38
N GLU A 253 3.29 30.89 2.60
CA GLU A 253 4.31 31.90 2.89
C GLU A 253 4.75 32.70 1.64
N THR A 254 4.87 32.06 0.47
CA THR A 254 5.60 32.62 -0.69
C THR A 254 4.75 32.91 -1.94
N ASP A 255 3.54 32.35 -2.04
CA ASP A 255 2.65 32.65 -3.18
C ASP A 255 2.18 34.10 -3.09
N THR A 256 2.19 34.80 -4.22
CA THR A 256 1.70 36.18 -4.33
C THR A 256 0.50 36.30 -5.28
N TYR A 257 0.15 35.20 -5.96
CA TYR A 257 -0.95 35.16 -6.89
C TYR A 257 -2.27 35.56 -6.22
N ASN A 258 -2.94 36.55 -6.80
CA ASN A 258 -4.21 37.12 -6.32
C ASN A 258 -4.17 37.69 -4.89
N LYS A 259 -2.98 38.00 -4.38
CA LYS A 259 -2.83 38.76 -3.13
C LYS A 259 -2.81 40.27 -3.40
N PRO A 260 -3.07 41.12 -2.40
CA PRO A 260 -3.00 42.57 -2.58
C PRO A 260 -1.56 43.08 -2.70
N HIS A 261 -1.36 44.09 -3.54
CA HIS A 261 -0.09 44.82 -3.66
C HIS A 261 -0.29 46.31 -3.42
N THR A 262 0.70 46.93 -2.78
CA THR A 262 0.80 48.39 -2.66
C THR A 262 1.76 48.91 -3.71
N ILE A 263 1.28 49.77 -4.59
CA ILE A 263 2.04 50.33 -5.71
C ILE A 263 2.03 51.85 -5.62
N LYS A 264 3.13 52.47 -6.07
CA LYS A 264 3.22 53.91 -6.30
C LYS A 264 3.08 54.17 -7.80
N THR A 265 2.03 54.87 -8.21
CA THR A 265 1.76 55.14 -9.62
C THR A 265 2.73 56.15 -10.21
N ALA A 266 2.73 56.28 -11.53
CA ALA A 266 3.46 57.29 -12.31
C ALA A 266 3.19 58.73 -11.82
N GLU A 267 1.97 58.97 -11.32
CA GLU A 267 1.54 60.26 -10.77
C GLU A 267 1.87 60.41 -9.26
N ASN A 268 2.73 59.55 -8.71
CA ASN A 268 3.07 59.47 -7.29
C ASN A 268 1.90 59.17 -6.35
N LYS A 269 0.78 58.61 -6.83
CA LYS A 269 -0.31 58.15 -5.97
C LYS A 269 0.05 56.78 -5.39
N THR A 270 -0.21 56.57 -4.11
CA THR A 270 -0.04 55.24 -3.49
C THR A 270 -1.39 54.54 -3.49
N LEU A 271 -1.46 53.36 -4.11
CA LEU A 271 -2.66 52.55 -4.22
C LEU A 271 -2.40 51.17 -3.64
N THR A 272 -3.37 50.62 -2.92
CA THR A 272 -3.40 49.20 -2.59
C THR A 272 -4.50 48.56 -3.41
N LEU A 273 -4.11 47.65 -4.30
CA LEU A 273 -5.02 46.98 -5.22
C LEU A 273 -4.90 45.47 -5.03
N ASN A 274 -6.03 44.77 -5.12
CA ASN A 274 -6.03 43.32 -5.18
C ASN A 274 -5.53 42.88 -6.56
N ALA A 275 -4.64 41.90 -6.61
CA ALA A 275 -4.38 41.19 -7.85
C ALA A 275 -5.59 40.33 -8.22
N THR A 276 -5.95 40.38 -9.51
CA THR A 276 -7.07 39.62 -10.09
C THR A 276 -6.59 38.39 -10.85
N ASP A 277 -5.45 38.52 -11.52
CA ASP A 277 -4.72 37.43 -12.19
C ASP A 277 -3.26 37.86 -12.32
N TYR A 278 -2.60 38.07 -11.18
CA TYR A 278 -1.18 38.44 -11.14
C TYR A 278 -0.52 37.91 -9.89
N GLY A 279 0.76 37.58 -10.01
CA GLY A 279 1.61 37.07 -8.96
C GLY A 279 2.04 35.63 -9.25
N TRP A 280 2.74 35.06 -8.29
CA TRP A 280 3.26 33.73 -8.39
C TRP A 280 2.48 32.71 -7.59
N GLU A 281 2.42 31.50 -8.12
CA GLU A 281 1.78 30.36 -7.47
C GLU A 281 2.64 29.11 -7.71
N ILE A 282 3.02 28.43 -6.63
CA ILE A 282 3.70 27.13 -6.71
C ILE A 282 2.71 26.06 -7.18
N ASP A 283 3.12 25.27 -8.18
CA ASP A 283 2.49 24.02 -8.57
C ASP A 283 2.80 22.96 -7.52
N LYS A 284 1.83 22.71 -6.63
CA LYS A 284 1.98 21.80 -5.49
C LYS A 284 2.44 20.41 -5.93
N HIS A 285 1.71 19.81 -6.88
CA HIS A 285 1.96 18.44 -7.30
C HIS A 285 3.35 18.29 -7.92
N LYS A 286 3.74 19.19 -8.83
CA LYS A 286 5.08 19.13 -9.44
C LYS A 286 6.20 19.41 -8.43
N THR A 287 5.96 20.26 -7.43
CA THR A 287 6.96 20.55 -6.40
C THR A 287 7.14 19.38 -5.43
N VAL A 288 6.07 18.64 -5.10
CA VAL A 288 6.16 17.38 -4.32
C VAL A 288 7.03 16.36 -5.06
N GLU A 289 6.80 16.17 -6.36
CA GLU A 289 7.60 15.25 -7.17
C GLU A 289 9.05 15.72 -7.33
N LEU A 290 9.27 17.04 -7.45
CA LEU A 290 10.62 17.62 -7.46
C LEU A 290 11.37 17.33 -6.15
N ILE A 291 10.71 17.42 -4.99
CA ILE A 291 11.31 17.09 -3.69
C ILE A 291 11.77 15.62 -3.69
N LYS A 292 10.88 14.69 -4.03
CA LYS A 292 11.19 13.25 -4.05
C LYS A 292 12.37 12.94 -4.99
N PHE A 293 12.35 13.53 -6.18
CA PHE A 293 13.43 13.39 -7.17
C PHE A 293 14.76 13.93 -6.63
N THR A 294 14.73 15.10 -5.99
CA THR A 294 15.92 15.74 -5.39
C THR A 294 16.51 14.88 -4.27
N LEU A 295 15.67 14.24 -3.45
CA LEU A 295 16.11 13.36 -2.36
C LEU A 295 16.78 12.07 -2.89
N ASP A 296 16.41 11.58 -4.07
CA ASP A 296 17.00 10.35 -4.61
C ASP A 296 18.50 10.50 -4.98
N ASP A 297 18.95 11.73 -5.24
CA ASP A 297 20.36 12.04 -5.46
C ASP A 297 21.18 11.97 -4.15
N ALA A 298 20.53 12.19 -3.01
CA ALA A 298 21.11 12.15 -1.67
C ALA A 298 22.32 13.09 -1.47
N GLU A 299 22.20 14.31 -1.97
CA GLU A 299 23.16 15.39 -1.83
C GLU A 299 22.40 16.68 -1.47
N ASP A 300 23.10 17.63 -0.84
CA ASP A 300 22.56 18.97 -0.62
C ASP A 300 22.31 19.66 -1.95
N LYS A 301 21.12 20.24 -2.13
CA LYS A 301 20.75 20.96 -3.35
C LYS A 301 20.01 22.25 -3.07
N THR A 302 20.34 23.26 -3.88
CA THR A 302 19.54 24.46 -4.01
C THR A 302 18.69 24.35 -5.28
N ILE A 303 17.37 24.47 -5.13
CA ILE A 303 16.40 24.32 -6.22
C ILE A 303 15.36 25.44 -6.16
N GLU A 304 14.67 25.68 -7.28
CA GLU A 304 13.45 26.48 -7.29
C GLU A 304 12.21 25.56 -7.24
N PRO A 305 11.12 25.96 -6.56
CA PRO A 305 9.83 25.29 -6.72
C PRO A 305 9.36 25.31 -8.18
N VAL A 306 8.47 24.38 -8.53
CA VAL A 306 7.79 24.44 -9.82
C VAL A 306 6.58 25.37 -9.71
N TYR A 307 6.39 26.28 -10.65
CA TYR A 307 5.33 27.29 -10.60
C TYR A 307 4.20 27.03 -11.61
N SER A 308 2.94 27.18 -11.18
CA SER A 308 1.74 27.20 -12.03
C SER A 308 1.48 28.60 -12.58
N LYS A 309 1.87 29.64 -11.83
CA LYS A 309 1.78 31.06 -12.22
C LYS A 309 3.11 31.75 -11.92
N LYS A 310 3.54 32.62 -12.84
CA LYS A 310 4.75 33.42 -12.71
C LYS A 310 4.40 34.90 -12.79
N ALA A 311 5.13 35.72 -12.04
CA ALA A 311 5.14 37.18 -12.17
C ALA A 311 6.53 37.65 -12.63
N LYS A 312 6.71 38.97 -12.73
CA LYS A 312 7.91 39.56 -13.32
C LYS A 312 9.17 39.27 -12.51
N SER A 313 9.06 39.31 -11.19
CA SER A 313 10.19 39.13 -10.28
C SER A 313 9.82 38.28 -9.08
N ARG A 314 10.81 37.56 -8.53
CA ARG A 314 10.67 36.84 -7.26
C ARG A 314 11.09 37.61 -6.02
N LEU A 315 11.54 38.85 -6.19
CA LEU A 315 11.80 39.74 -5.07
C LEU A 315 10.50 40.09 -4.32
N LYS A 316 10.61 40.65 -3.11
CA LYS A 316 9.48 41.01 -2.22
C LYS A 316 8.35 41.78 -2.90
N ASN A 317 8.69 42.65 -3.85
CA ASN A 317 7.73 43.24 -4.79
C ASN A 317 7.85 42.50 -6.12
N ASP A 318 6.87 41.70 -6.50
CA ASP A 318 6.93 40.88 -7.72
C ASP A 318 6.65 41.67 -9.01
N ILE A 319 6.16 42.92 -8.91
CA ILE A 319 5.91 43.85 -10.02
C ILE A 319 7.22 44.54 -10.47
N GLN A 320 8.07 44.91 -9.52
CA GLN A 320 9.34 45.63 -9.74
C GLN A 320 9.20 46.92 -10.57
N ASP A 321 10.02 47.07 -11.61
CA ASP A 321 10.35 48.32 -12.30
C ASP A 321 9.76 48.41 -13.72
N GLU A 322 9.11 47.35 -14.19
CA GLU A 322 8.48 47.27 -15.49
C GLU A 322 7.02 46.78 -15.39
N TYR A 323 6.09 47.66 -15.74
CA TYR A 323 4.65 47.37 -15.70
C TYR A 323 3.86 48.39 -16.53
N ILE A 324 2.57 48.13 -16.76
CA ILE A 324 1.65 49.05 -17.42
C ILE A 324 0.68 49.61 -16.38
N GLU A 325 0.41 50.91 -16.44
CA GLU A 325 -0.69 51.56 -15.72
C GLU A 325 -1.78 51.96 -16.71
N ILE A 326 -3.03 51.63 -16.40
CA ILE A 326 -4.23 52.12 -17.10
C ILE A 326 -4.95 53.04 -16.12
N ASP A 327 -4.77 54.34 -16.31
CA ASP A 327 -5.50 55.37 -15.59
C ASP A 327 -6.82 55.63 -16.31
N GLN A 328 -7.91 55.08 -15.77
CA GLN A 328 -9.22 55.20 -16.41
C GLN A 328 -9.82 56.59 -16.28
N GLN A 329 -9.43 57.34 -15.23
CA GLN A 329 -9.90 58.70 -15.00
C GLN A 329 -9.27 59.66 -16.01
N ASN A 330 -7.96 59.55 -16.21
CA ASN A 330 -7.19 60.37 -17.14
C ASN A 330 -7.18 59.82 -18.57
N LYS A 331 -7.78 58.64 -18.80
CA LYS A 331 -7.82 57.95 -20.10
C LYS A 331 -6.43 57.85 -20.73
N THR A 332 -5.45 57.46 -19.91
CA THR A 332 -4.05 57.35 -20.31
C THR A 332 -3.49 56.01 -19.90
N LEU A 333 -2.72 55.41 -20.81
CA LEU A 333 -1.90 54.24 -20.55
C LEU A 333 -0.46 54.69 -20.39
N TYR A 334 0.16 54.33 -19.26
CA TYR A 334 1.58 54.52 -19.02
C TYR A 334 2.30 53.18 -19.12
N TYR A 335 3.37 53.13 -19.93
CA TYR A 335 4.34 52.05 -19.85
C TYR A 335 5.48 52.51 -18.95
N ILE A 336 5.64 51.82 -17.83
CA ILE A 336 6.68 52.07 -16.83
C ILE A 336 7.82 51.11 -17.09
N ASN A 337 9.04 51.64 -17.15
CA ASN A 337 10.26 50.86 -17.25
C ASN A 337 11.37 51.58 -16.46
N ASN A 338 12.17 50.83 -15.68
CA ASN A 338 13.14 51.38 -14.73
C ASN A 338 12.53 52.44 -13.79
N TYR A 339 11.30 52.19 -13.29
CA TYR A 339 10.52 53.10 -12.43
C TYR A 339 10.24 54.49 -13.02
N LYS A 340 10.31 54.63 -14.35
CA LYS A 340 10.03 55.89 -15.06
C LYS A 340 8.97 55.66 -16.12
N ILE A 341 8.18 56.70 -16.39
CA ILE A 341 7.28 56.71 -17.55
C ILE A 341 8.15 56.67 -18.81
N ASN A 342 8.15 55.53 -19.48
CA ASN A 342 8.81 55.37 -20.76
C ASN A 342 7.89 55.84 -21.90
N LYS A 343 6.59 55.50 -21.83
CA LYS A 343 5.57 55.95 -22.78
C LYS A 343 4.29 56.35 -22.06
N SER A 344 3.60 57.35 -22.60
CA SER A 344 2.30 57.84 -22.14
C SER A 344 1.40 57.98 -23.36
N ILE A 345 0.33 57.21 -23.42
CA ILE A 345 -0.50 57.07 -24.62
C ILE A 345 -1.97 57.34 -24.28
N PRO A 346 -2.65 58.24 -25.02
CA PRO A 346 -4.08 58.44 -24.83
C PRO A 346 -4.85 57.19 -25.26
N ILE A 347 -5.79 56.78 -24.44
CA ILE A 347 -6.63 55.61 -24.68
C ILE A 347 -8.11 56.00 -24.75
N LYS A 348 -8.93 55.18 -25.40
CA LYS A 348 -10.39 55.28 -25.35
C LYS A 348 -10.93 54.04 -24.65
N ILE A 349 -11.66 54.26 -23.57
CA ILE A 349 -12.30 53.20 -22.78
C ILE A 349 -13.75 53.12 -23.23
N THR A 350 -14.17 51.97 -23.76
CA THR A 350 -15.56 51.72 -24.19
C THR A 350 -16.42 51.21 -23.04
N GLN A 351 -15.83 50.43 -22.14
CA GLN A 351 -16.46 49.94 -20.91
C GLN A 351 -15.46 50.03 -19.74
N PRO A 352 -15.91 50.46 -18.54
CA PRO A 352 -15.03 50.49 -17.37
C PRO A 352 -14.50 49.09 -17.03
N ILE A 353 -13.20 49.03 -16.77
CA ILE A 353 -12.52 47.81 -16.36
C ILE A 353 -12.45 47.79 -14.83
N PRO A 354 -12.70 46.64 -14.18
CA PRO A 354 -12.53 46.52 -12.74
C PRO A 354 -11.11 46.92 -12.33
N LYS A 355 -11.01 47.69 -11.23
CA LYS A 355 -9.70 48.05 -10.69
C LYS A 355 -9.01 46.79 -10.17
N GLY A 356 -7.72 46.68 -10.43
CA GLY A 356 -6.94 45.53 -10.01
C GLY A 356 -5.63 45.40 -10.75
N ILE A 357 -4.90 44.33 -10.42
CA ILE A 357 -3.62 44.00 -11.05
C ILE A 357 -3.80 42.72 -11.85
N TYR A 358 -3.42 42.78 -13.12
CA TYR A 358 -3.57 41.70 -14.09
C TYR A 358 -2.21 41.35 -14.69
N ASN A 359 -2.07 40.16 -15.26
CA ASN A 359 -0.87 39.72 -15.96
C ASN A 359 -1.09 39.79 -17.47
N ILE A 360 -0.13 40.35 -18.22
CA ILE A 360 -0.09 40.18 -19.67
C ILE A 360 0.25 38.73 -19.99
N ASP A 361 -0.79 37.94 -20.24
CA ASP A 361 -0.68 36.50 -20.51
C ASP A 361 -0.39 36.20 -21.97
N ASN A 362 -0.76 37.11 -22.89
CA ASN A 362 -0.52 36.94 -24.33
C ASN A 362 -0.24 38.25 -25.06
N LYS A 363 0.63 38.15 -26.06
CA LYS A 363 0.90 39.18 -27.06
C LYS A 363 0.61 38.63 -28.44
N ILE A 364 -0.31 39.25 -29.16
CA ILE A 364 -0.70 38.80 -30.51
C ILE A 364 -0.56 39.95 -31.49
N LYS A 365 0.11 39.66 -32.60
CA LYS A 365 0.13 40.51 -33.81
C LYS A 365 -0.80 39.91 -34.85
N GLY A 366 -1.78 40.70 -35.32
CA GLY A 366 -2.76 40.28 -36.32
C GLY A 366 -2.22 40.25 -37.76
N TYR A 367 -3.09 39.83 -38.69
CA TYR A 367 -2.80 39.81 -40.14
C TYR A 367 -2.83 41.21 -40.78
N SER A 368 -3.66 42.11 -40.28
CA SER A 368 -3.50 43.56 -40.40
C SER A 368 -2.44 44.04 -39.39
N LYS A 369 -1.89 45.27 -39.51
CA LYS A 369 -0.98 45.86 -38.51
C LYS A 369 -1.63 46.14 -37.14
N ASN A 370 -2.57 45.29 -36.71
CA ASN A 370 -3.27 45.35 -35.45
C ASN A 370 -2.43 44.62 -34.40
N TYR A 371 -2.30 45.26 -33.25
CA TYR A 371 -1.58 44.75 -32.09
C TYR A 371 -2.54 44.56 -30.93
N THR A 372 -2.30 43.50 -30.16
CA THR A 372 -3.11 43.14 -29.01
C THR A 372 -2.21 42.81 -27.83
N LEU A 373 -2.41 43.52 -26.71
CA LEU A 373 -1.87 43.16 -25.40
C LEU A 373 -3.05 42.69 -24.54
N GLY A 374 -3.12 41.38 -24.31
CA GLY A 374 -4.21 40.74 -23.58
C GLY A 374 -3.84 40.46 -22.13
N PHE A 375 -4.83 40.53 -21.26
CA PHE A 375 -4.83 39.95 -19.92
C PHE A 375 -6.20 39.31 -19.66
N TYR A 376 -6.29 38.27 -18.84
CA TYR A 376 -7.37 37.25 -18.72
C TYR A 376 -8.85 37.68 -18.90
N ARG A 377 -9.18 38.97 -18.78
CA ARG A 377 -10.54 39.51 -18.95
C ARG A 377 -10.65 40.75 -19.83
N HIS A 378 -9.55 41.43 -20.16
CA HIS A 378 -9.59 42.68 -20.91
C HIS A 378 -8.38 42.83 -21.82
N THR A 379 -8.58 43.55 -22.91
CA THR A 379 -7.62 43.62 -24.00
C THR A 379 -7.34 45.06 -24.36
N ILE A 380 -6.06 45.44 -24.43
CA ILE A 380 -5.63 46.68 -25.06
C ILE A 380 -5.41 46.40 -26.55
N SER A 381 -6.21 47.02 -27.40
CA SER A 381 -6.23 46.74 -28.85
C SER A 381 -6.45 48.00 -29.68
N THR A 382 -6.17 47.90 -30.98
CA THR A 382 -6.54 48.92 -31.97
C THR A 382 -7.95 48.72 -32.54
N GLU A 383 -8.67 47.67 -32.11
CA GLU A 383 -9.98 47.29 -32.65
C GLU A 383 -11.15 47.99 -31.97
N GLN A 384 -12.18 48.34 -32.77
CA GLN A 384 -13.35 49.08 -32.33
C GLN A 384 -14.23 48.36 -31.29
N ASN A 385 -14.06 47.05 -31.09
CA ASN A 385 -14.87 46.23 -30.18
C ASN A 385 -14.13 45.85 -28.88
N SER A 386 -12.99 46.48 -28.60
CA SER A 386 -12.21 46.27 -27.37
C SER A 386 -12.61 47.24 -26.25
N ASP A 387 -12.36 46.83 -25.00
CA ASP A 387 -12.58 47.65 -23.80
C ASP A 387 -11.63 48.85 -23.77
N ILE A 388 -10.38 48.66 -24.22
CA ILE A 388 -9.38 49.72 -24.35
C ILE A 388 -8.89 49.82 -25.79
N GLN A 389 -9.13 50.98 -26.39
CA GLN A 389 -8.69 51.34 -27.73
C GLN A 389 -7.51 52.32 -27.69
N VAL A 390 -6.54 52.11 -28.56
CA VAL A 390 -5.31 52.92 -28.66
C VAL A 390 -4.90 53.19 -30.09
N ASN A 391 -4.08 54.23 -30.29
CA ASN A 391 -3.48 54.50 -31.59
C ASN A 391 -2.56 53.34 -32.01
N PRO A 392 -2.67 52.80 -33.24
CA PRO A 392 -1.89 51.64 -33.69
C PRO A 392 -0.38 51.81 -33.59
N ASN A 393 0.16 52.94 -34.01
CA ASN A 393 1.61 53.18 -33.99
C ASN A 393 2.15 53.26 -32.55
N LEU A 394 1.32 53.76 -31.63
CA LEU A 394 1.68 53.88 -30.22
C LEU A 394 1.65 52.52 -29.51
N LEU A 395 0.61 51.71 -29.75
CA LEU A 395 0.53 50.36 -29.17
C LEU A 395 1.61 49.42 -29.73
N GLU A 396 1.85 49.47 -31.05
CA GLU A 396 2.94 48.74 -31.71
C GLU A 396 4.28 48.99 -31.00
N SER A 397 4.54 50.24 -30.65
CA SER A 397 5.78 50.60 -29.97
C SER A 397 5.87 49.97 -28.57
N ILE A 398 4.78 49.86 -27.81
CA ILE A 398 4.78 49.20 -26.50
C ILE A 398 4.93 47.69 -26.66
N TYR A 399 4.27 47.11 -27.67
CA TYR A 399 4.22 45.67 -27.89
C TYR A 399 5.60 45.01 -27.94
N TYR A 400 6.56 45.64 -28.62
CA TYR A 400 7.93 45.13 -28.74
C TYR A 400 8.82 45.42 -27.52
N ASP A 401 8.50 46.45 -26.74
CA ASP A 401 9.33 46.88 -25.61
C ASP A 401 8.99 46.13 -24.32
N VAL A 402 7.72 45.75 -24.15
CA VAL A 402 7.22 45.10 -22.94
C VAL A 402 7.83 43.71 -22.77
N GLY A 403 8.20 43.33 -21.54
CA GLY A 403 8.59 41.96 -21.18
C GLY A 403 7.44 40.95 -21.08
N GLU A 404 7.73 39.73 -20.63
CA GLU A 404 6.72 38.73 -20.26
C GLU A 404 6.37 38.84 -18.77
N ASN A 405 5.19 38.36 -18.36
CA ASN A 405 4.72 38.33 -16.97
C ASN A 405 4.71 39.71 -16.27
N ILE A 406 4.62 40.81 -17.01
CA ILE A 406 4.54 42.14 -16.42
C ILE A 406 3.13 42.43 -15.90
N ALA A 407 3.05 43.25 -14.86
CA ALA A 407 1.76 43.66 -14.30
C ALA A 407 1.08 44.71 -15.20
N VAL A 408 -0.25 44.63 -15.28
CA VAL A 408 -1.12 45.68 -15.77
C VAL A 408 -1.98 46.14 -14.61
N ILE A 409 -1.78 47.39 -14.20
CA ILE A 409 -2.45 48.00 -13.05
C ILE A 409 -3.55 48.89 -13.58
N VAL A 410 -4.81 48.56 -13.27
CA VAL A 410 -5.98 49.33 -13.68
C VAL A 410 -6.54 50.09 -12.47
N TYR A 411 -6.69 51.41 -12.59
CA TYR A 411 -7.22 52.25 -11.50
C TYR A 411 -8.12 53.41 -11.93
#